data_AF-D5MFP2-F1
#
_entry.id   AF-D5MFP2-F1
#
_cell.length_a   1.000
_cell.length_b   1.000
_cell.length_c   1.000
_cell.angle_alpha   90.00
_cell.angle_beta   90.00
_cell.angle_gamma   90.00
#
_symmetry.space_group_name_H-M   'P 1'
#
loop_
_entity.id
_entity.type
_entity.pdbx_description
1 polymer ?
#
loop_
_entity_poly.entity_id
_entity_poly.type
_entity_poly.pdbx_seq_one_letter_code
_entity_poly.pdbx_strand_id
1 'polypeptide(L)'
;MTKPQGEKSQVKKEAKQKAREERVETQRASRRQTHTGQIGLYAAIAAILLVAGYWGYGKMTEEHTWATVPILPSPHLPLGTPHPPYNSDPPTSGPHTPGLARWGTYTEPVPKEMQVHNLEDGGVVIQYSCQDCPDLVKQLTAIAERYDHIILAPYTGLDRKIALTAWGRIEKFDEFDEVRIVKFIKAHIGVDHHGEGR
;
A
#
# COMPACT_ATOMS: atom_id res chain seq x y z
N MET A 1 -4.57 94.67 -18.77
CA MET A 1 -4.02 93.71 -17.79
C MET A 1 -5.15 93.37 -16.81
N THR A 2 -5.60 92.16 -16.53
CA THR A 2 -5.28 90.78 -16.97
C THR A 2 -6.37 89.89 -16.35
N LYS A 3 -6.69 88.76 -16.99
CA LYS A 3 -7.64 87.69 -16.57
C LYS A 3 -7.50 87.28 -15.09
N PRO A 4 -8.56 86.79 -14.41
CA PRO A 4 -8.39 85.51 -13.68
C PRO A 4 -9.65 84.65 -13.40
N GLN A 5 -10.76 84.75 -14.15
CA GLN A 5 -11.94 83.87 -13.89
C GLN A 5 -11.89 82.53 -14.64
N GLY A 6 -11.31 82.50 -15.84
CA GLY A 6 -11.11 81.26 -16.62
C GLY A 6 -10.01 80.35 -16.08
N GLU A 7 -8.99 80.95 -15.44
CA GLU A 7 -7.81 80.26 -14.93
C GLU A 7 -8.13 79.40 -13.70
N LYS A 8 -8.95 79.90 -12.76
CA LYS A 8 -9.45 79.12 -11.60
C LYS A 8 -10.32 77.92 -12.01
N SER A 9 -11.07 78.04 -13.12
CA SER A 9 -11.89 76.96 -13.67
C SER A 9 -11.03 75.85 -14.30
N GLN A 10 -9.97 76.23 -15.02
CA GLN A 10 -8.99 75.28 -15.56
C GLN A 10 -8.24 74.55 -14.46
N VAL A 11 -7.73 75.26 -13.45
CA VAL A 11 -7.03 74.65 -12.31
C VAL A 11 -7.90 73.62 -11.58
N LYS A 12 -9.21 73.91 -11.40
CA LYS A 12 -10.15 72.98 -10.77
C LYS A 12 -10.46 71.75 -11.64
N LYS A 13 -10.50 71.89 -12.97
CA LYS A 13 -10.65 70.77 -13.91
C LYS A 13 -9.41 69.88 -13.90
N GLU A 14 -8.22 70.47 -13.96
CA GLU A 14 -6.95 69.74 -13.94
C GLU A 14 -6.75 68.97 -12.64
N ALA A 15 -7.05 69.58 -11.49
CA ALA A 15 -7.00 68.90 -10.20
C ALA A 15 -7.96 67.71 -10.12
N LYS A 16 -9.19 67.84 -10.67
CA LYS A 16 -10.16 66.74 -10.74
C LYS A 16 -9.70 65.64 -11.71
N GLN A 17 -9.02 65.99 -12.78
CA GLN A 17 -8.50 65.07 -13.78
C GLN A 17 -7.31 64.26 -13.22
N LYS A 18 -6.35 64.92 -12.56
CA LYS A 18 -5.27 64.26 -11.81
C LYS A 18 -5.78 63.33 -10.72
N ALA A 19 -6.74 63.78 -9.90
CA ALA A 19 -7.32 62.93 -8.86
C ALA A 19 -8.07 61.71 -9.42
N ARG A 20 -8.64 61.82 -10.63
CA ARG A 20 -9.27 60.69 -11.33
C ARG A 20 -8.22 59.74 -11.88
N GLU A 21 -7.11 60.25 -12.41
CA GLU A 21 -5.98 59.45 -12.89
C GLU A 21 -5.30 58.69 -11.74
N GLU A 22 -5.01 59.34 -10.61
CA GLU A 22 -4.49 58.68 -9.40
C GLU A 22 -5.44 57.61 -8.85
N ARG A 23 -6.75 57.87 -8.83
CA ARG A 23 -7.76 56.86 -8.41
C ARG A 23 -7.79 55.67 -9.35
N VAL A 24 -7.64 55.89 -10.65
CA VAL A 24 -7.62 54.82 -11.66
C VAL A 24 -6.33 54.02 -11.56
N GLU A 25 -5.17 54.66 -11.34
CA GLU A 25 -3.90 53.97 -11.08
C GLU A 25 -3.92 53.17 -9.78
N THR A 26 -4.35 53.76 -8.67
CA THR A 26 -4.44 53.06 -7.38
C THR A 26 -5.43 51.90 -7.42
N GLN A 27 -6.58 52.05 -8.09
CA GLN A 27 -7.49 50.93 -8.36
C GLN A 27 -6.84 49.85 -9.24
N ARG A 28 -6.09 50.21 -10.29
CA ARG A 28 -5.39 49.25 -11.15
C ARG A 28 -4.28 48.51 -10.39
N ALA A 29 -3.50 49.21 -9.56
CA ALA A 29 -2.43 48.63 -8.75
C ALA A 29 -2.99 47.67 -7.69
N SER A 30 -4.06 48.07 -6.98
CA SER A 30 -4.75 47.21 -6.01
C SER A 30 -5.35 45.97 -6.69
N ARG A 31 -6.03 46.14 -7.83
CA ARG A 31 -6.58 45.03 -8.63
C ARG A 31 -5.49 44.11 -9.16
N ARG A 32 -4.32 44.65 -9.52
CA ARG A 32 -3.15 43.88 -9.96
C ARG A 32 -2.58 43.06 -8.80
N GLN A 33 -2.45 43.65 -7.61
CA GLN A 33 -2.03 42.96 -6.38
C GLN A 33 -2.97 41.81 -5.99
N THR A 34 -4.29 42.02 -6.05
CA THR A 34 -5.26 40.95 -5.73
C THR A 34 -5.20 39.81 -6.75
N HIS A 35 -5.09 40.13 -8.04
CA HIS A 35 -4.97 39.12 -9.08
C HIS A 35 -3.64 38.35 -9.01
N THR A 36 -2.50 39.01 -8.75
CA THR A 36 -1.22 38.32 -8.57
C THR A 36 -1.23 37.43 -7.33
N GLY A 37 -1.88 37.85 -6.24
CA GLY A 37 -2.07 37.03 -5.04
C GLY A 37 -2.93 35.78 -5.31
N GLN A 38 -4.04 35.94 -6.03
CA GLN A 38 -4.90 34.82 -6.43
C GLN A 38 -4.19 33.83 -7.37
N ILE A 39 -3.43 34.33 -8.34
CA ILE A 39 -2.63 33.48 -9.25
C ILE A 39 -1.60 32.68 -8.44
N GLY A 40 -0.91 33.31 -7.48
CA GLY A 40 0.02 32.62 -6.59
C GLY A 40 -0.66 31.52 -5.76
N LEU A 41 -1.85 31.80 -5.21
CA LEU A 41 -2.64 30.82 -4.47
C LEU A 41 -3.06 29.63 -5.34
N TYR A 42 -3.59 29.88 -6.53
CA TYR A 42 -4.00 28.81 -7.45
C TYR A 42 -2.80 27.98 -7.91
N ALA A 43 -1.65 28.60 -8.17
CA ALA A 43 -0.42 27.90 -8.51
C ALA A 43 0.05 26.99 -7.35
N ALA A 44 -0.04 27.45 -6.11
CA ALA A 44 0.30 26.65 -4.94
C ALA A 44 -0.66 25.46 -4.76
N ILE A 45 -1.97 25.67 -4.92
CA ILE A 45 -2.97 24.59 -4.85
C ILE A 45 -2.72 23.57 -5.97
N ALA A 46 -2.50 24.02 -7.20
CA ALA A 46 -2.20 23.13 -8.32
C ALA A 46 -0.93 22.31 -8.07
N ALA A 47 0.13 22.92 -7.52
CA ALA A 47 1.35 22.21 -7.16
C ALA A 47 1.09 21.13 -6.09
N ILE A 48 0.30 21.44 -5.05
CA ILE A 48 -0.09 20.46 -4.02
C ILE A 48 -0.87 19.30 -4.63
N LEU A 49 -1.84 19.58 -5.50
CA LEU A 49 -2.62 18.55 -6.18
C LEU A 49 -1.77 17.69 -7.10
N LEU A 50 -0.80 18.27 -7.82
CA LEU A 50 0.14 17.52 -8.65
C LEU A 50 1.04 16.61 -7.81
N VAL A 51 1.56 17.09 -6.68
CA VAL A 51 2.39 16.28 -5.77
C VAL A 51 1.57 15.14 -5.16
N ALA A 52 0.36 15.43 -4.68
CA ALA A 52 -0.56 14.42 -4.14
C ALA A 52 -0.98 13.41 -5.21
N GLY A 53 -1.27 13.87 -6.43
CA GLY A 53 -1.60 13.03 -7.57
C GLY A 53 -0.44 12.13 -7.98
N TYR A 54 0.79 12.64 -8.00
CA TYR A 54 1.98 11.85 -8.28
C TYR A 54 2.23 10.76 -7.22
N TRP A 55 2.11 11.12 -5.93
CA TRP A 55 2.22 10.16 -4.83
C TRP A 55 1.11 9.09 -4.88
N GLY A 56 -0.13 9.49 -5.12
CA GLY A 56 -1.26 8.57 -5.28
C GLY A 56 -1.10 7.65 -6.47
N TYR A 57 -0.63 8.17 -7.60
CA TYR A 57 -0.36 7.39 -8.81
C TYR A 57 0.70 6.30 -8.55
N GLY A 58 1.82 6.65 -7.92
CA GLY A 58 2.86 5.67 -7.58
C GLY A 58 2.37 4.54 -6.66
N LYS A 59 1.43 4.84 -5.76
CA LYS A 59 0.76 3.83 -4.93
C LYS A 59 -0.20 2.93 -5.70
N MET A 60 -0.88 3.47 -6.71
CA MET A 60 -1.83 2.69 -7.53
C MET A 60 -1.14 1.81 -8.57
N THR A 61 0.04 2.21 -9.04
CA THR A 61 0.85 1.42 -10.00
C THR A 61 1.87 0.51 -9.32
N GLU A 62 1.82 0.38 -7.99
CA GLU A 62 2.76 -0.44 -7.23
C GLU A 62 2.45 -1.92 -7.53
N GLU A 63 3.15 -2.51 -8.51
CA GLU A 63 2.98 -3.94 -8.80
C GLU A 63 3.33 -4.79 -7.58
N HIS A 64 2.53 -5.83 -7.36
CA HIS A 64 2.84 -6.86 -6.38
C HIS A 64 3.52 -8.04 -7.05
N THR A 65 4.44 -8.66 -6.32
CA THR A 65 5.31 -9.72 -6.85
C THR A 65 4.80 -11.13 -6.50
N TRP A 66 3.69 -11.25 -5.76
CA TRP A 66 3.03 -12.53 -5.50
C TRP A 66 2.13 -12.97 -6.66
N ALA A 67 2.06 -14.28 -6.85
CA ALA A 67 1.23 -14.93 -7.85
C ALA A 67 -0.13 -15.35 -7.27
N THR A 68 -1.15 -15.34 -8.13
CA THR A 68 -2.47 -15.94 -7.86
C THR A 68 -2.46 -17.40 -8.26
N VAL A 69 -2.87 -18.27 -7.33
CA VAL A 69 -3.05 -19.70 -7.58
C VAL A 69 -4.55 -20.01 -7.62
N PRO A 70 -5.06 -20.79 -8.60
CA PRO A 70 -6.45 -21.21 -8.62
C PRO A 70 -6.86 -21.91 -7.32
N ILE A 71 -8.00 -21.55 -6.74
CA ILE A 71 -8.51 -22.19 -5.52
C ILE A 71 -8.96 -23.62 -5.84
N LEU A 72 -8.45 -24.59 -5.09
CA LEU A 72 -8.89 -25.98 -5.16
C LEU A 72 -10.12 -26.21 -4.27
N PRO A 73 -10.91 -27.28 -4.51
CA PRO A 73 -11.90 -27.74 -3.54
C PRO A 73 -11.24 -28.05 -2.19
N SER A 74 -11.83 -27.54 -1.11
CA SER A 74 -11.23 -27.57 0.24
C SER A 74 -12.08 -28.35 1.26
N PRO A 75 -12.28 -29.67 1.09
CA PRO A 75 -12.95 -30.46 2.12
C PRO A 75 -12.07 -30.63 3.36
N HIS A 76 -12.71 -30.72 4.53
CA HIS A 76 -12.05 -31.17 5.76
C HIS A 76 -11.86 -32.69 5.77
N LEU A 77 -10.64 -33.16 6.03
CA LEU A 77 -10.28 -34.57 6.21
C LEU A 77 -9.34 -34.79 7.40
N PRO A 78 -9.34 -35.97 8.04
CA PRO A 78 -8.33 -36.31 9.05
C PRO A 78 -6.91 -36.26 8.47
N LEU A 79 -5.94 -35.85 9.29
CA LEU A 79 -4.52 -35.75 8.89
C LEU A 79 -4.01 -37.08 8.32
N GLY A 80 -3.30 -37.03 7.19
CA GLY A 80 -2.75 -38.21 6.52
C GLY A 80 -3.75 -38.99 5.66
N THR A 81 -5.02 -38.54 5.57
CA THR A 81 -5.97 -39.11 4.62
C THR A 81 -5.52 -38.79 3.19
N PRO A 82 -5.44 -39.77 2.27
CA PRO A 82 -5.08 -39.51 0.89
C PRO A 82 -6.06 -38.53 0.21
N HIS A 83 -5.53 -37.56 -0.52
CA HIS A 83 -6.29 -36.59 -1.28
C HIS A 83 -5.59 -36.28 -2.62
N PRO A 84 -6.29 -35.68 -3.60
CA PRO A 84 -5.65 -35.19 -4.83
C PRO A 84 -4.51 -34.21 -4.52
N PRO A 85 -3.45 -34.15 -5.36
CA PRO A 85 -2.32 -33.26 -5.11
C PRO A 85 -2.74 -31.78 -5.15
N TYR A 86 -2.04 -30.97 -4.37
CA TYR A 86 -2.14 -29.51 -4.44
C TYR A 86 -1.61 -28.99 -5.78
N ASN A 87 -2.09 -27.80 -6.19
CA ASN A 87 -1.68 -27.14 -7.43
C ASN A 87 -0.60 -26.06 -7.23
N SER A 88 -0.12 -25.90 -5.99
CA SER A 88 1.01 -25.08 -5.60
C SER A 88 1.83 -25.81 -4.54
N ASP A 89 3.12 -25.46 -4.45
CA ASP A 89 4.03 -25.99 -3.44
C ASP A 89 4.92 -24.84 -2.96
N PRO A 90 4.82 -24.37 -1.71
CA PRO A 90 3.90 -24.82 -0.66
C PRO A 90 2.43 -24.57 -1.00
N PRO A 91 1.49 -25.36 -0.45
CA PRO A 91 0.09 -25.30 -0.83
C PRO A 91 -0.58 -24.02 -0.34
N THR A 92 -1.50 -23.49 -1.15
CA THR A 92 -2.24 -22.24 -0.89
C THR A 92 -3.74 -22.44 -0.72
N SER A 93 -4.26 -23.63 -1.02
CA SER A 93 -5.67 -24.01 -0.86
C SER A 93 -5.80 -25.53 -1.08
N GLY A 94 -6.99 -26.09 -0.85
CA GLY A 94 -7.31 -27.48 -1.15
C GLY A 94 -7.67 -28.29 0.11
N PRO A 95 -7.71 -29.63 -0.02
CA PRO A 95 -8.11 -30.52 1.06
C PRO A 95 -7.20 -30.34 2.29
N HIS A 96 -7.78 -30.23 3.49
CA HIS A 96 -7.02 -29.89 4.69
C HIS A 96 -7.68 -30.41 5.98
N THR A 97 -7.00 -30.28 7.12
CA THR A 97 -7.49 -30.83 8.40
C THR A 97 -8.56 -29.94 9.03
N PRO A 98 -9.54 -30.46 9.79
CA PRO A 98 -10.49 -29.62 10.54
C PRO A 98 -9.86 -28.87 11.72
N GLY A 99 -8.61 -29.19 12.09
CA GLY A 99 -7.86 -28.47 13.11
C GLY A 99 -6.80 -27.58 12.48
N LEU A 100 -6.44 -26.52 13.21
CA LEU A 100 -5.38 -25.58 12.89
C LEU A 100 -4.05 -26.02 13.49
N ALA A 101 -2.93 -25.70 12.83
CA ALA A 101 -1.66 -25.64 13.53
C ALA A 101 -1.67 -24.46 14.50
N ARG A 102 -0.93 -24.56 15.60
CA ARG A 102 -0.78 -23.42 16.53
C ARG A 102 -0.10 -22.27 15.79
N TRP A 103 -0.55 -21.05 16.00
CA TRP A 103 0.14 -19.87 15.50
C TRP A 103 1.53 -19.74 16.16
N GLY A 104 2.51 -19.24 15.41
CA GLY A 104 3.87 -18.98 15.89
C GLY A 104 4.98 -19.67 15.11
N THR A 105 6.15 -19.71 15.73
CA THR A 105 7.40 -20.19 15.12
C THR A 105 7.65 -21.66 15.45
N TYR A 106 8.09 -22.41 14.44
CA TYR A 106 8.39 -23.83 14.50
C TYR A 106 9.84 -24.09 14.10
N THR A 107 10.45 -25.07 14.77
CA THR A 107 11.78 -25.60 14.42
C THR A 107 11.70 -26.80 13.48
N GLU A 108 10.51 -27.36 13.29
CA GLU A 108 10.24 -28.51 12.43
C GLU A 108 9.19 -28.17 11.37
N PRO A 109 9.18 -28.83 10.21
CA PRO A 109 8.14 -28.62 9.21
C PRO A 109 6.74 -28.88 9.77
N VAL A 110 5.81 -27.97 9.50
CA VAL A 110 4.39 -28.17 9.81
C VAL A 110 3.76 -29.02 8.69
N PRO A 111 2.82 -29.93 8.98
CA PRO A 111 2.09 -30.65 7.94
C PRO A 111 1.36 -29.71 6.98
N LYS A 112 1.30 -30.08 5.69
CA LYS A 112 0.72 -29.26 4.63
C LYS A 112 -0.75 -28.98 4.88
N GLU A 113 -1.49 -30.02 5.24
CA GLU A 113 -2.93 -29.99 5.51
C GLU A 113 -3.27 -29.08 6.69
N MET A 114 -2.43 -29.04 7.73
CA MET A 114 -2.64 -28.16 8.88
C MET A 114 -2.41 -26.69 8.49
N GLN A 115 -1.35 -26.42 7.72
CA GLN A 115 -1.04 -25.07 7.24
C GLN A 115 -2.14 -24.53 6.33
N VAL A 116 -2.71 -25.35 5.46
CA VAL A 116 -3.78 -24.92 4.55
C VAL A 116 -5.02 -24.43 5.32
N HIS A 117 -5.39 -25.07 6.43
CA HIS A 117 -6.46 -24.53 7.29
C HIS A 117 -6.10 -23.17 7.86
N ASN A 118 -4.87 -23.00 8.36
CA ASN A 118 -4.42 -21.68 8.83
C ASN A 118 -4.51 -20.62 7.72
N LEU A 119 -4.27 -20.97 6.45
CA LEU A 119 -4.45 -20.05 5.34
C LEU A 119 -5.93 -19.73 5.07
N GLU A 120 -6.83 -20.71 5.19
CA GLU A 120 -8.28 -20.51 5.08
C GLU A 120 -8.80 -19.52 6.13
N ASP A 121 -8.28 -19.63 7.37
CA ASP A 121 -8.54 -18.73 8.51
C ASP A 121 -7.83 -17.36 8.40
N GLY A 122 -7.34 -17.00 7.22
CA GLY A 122 -6.68 -15.71 6.97
C GLY A 122 -5.27 -15.59 7.55
N GLY A 123 -4.62 -16.72 7.80
CA GLY A 123 -3.21 -16.77 8.19
C GLY A 123 -2.26 -16.53 7.03
N VAL A 124 -1.03 -16.16 7.39
CA VAL A 124 0.11 -16.15 6.46
C VAL A 124 1.17 -17.10 6.99
N VAL A 125 1.66 -17.98 6.12
CA VAL A 125 2.74 -18.90 6.44
C VAL A 125 4.02 -18.40 5.77
N ILE A 126 5.08 -18.27 6.57
CA ILE A 126 6.44 -17.93 6.16
C ILE A 126 7.26 -19.21 6.23
N GLN A 127 7.69 -19.69 5.07
CA GLN A 127 8.50 -20.89 4.95
C GLN A 127 9.91 -20.55 4.48
N TYR A 128 10.89 -21.27 4.99
CA TYR A 128 12.29 -21.12 4.57
C TYR A 128 12.95 -22.48 4.35
N SER A 129 13.90 -22.52 3.42
CA SER A 129 14.74 -23.68 3.17
C SER A 129 16.21 -23.27 3.23
N CYS A 130 16.87 -23.63 4.33
CA CYS A 130 18.30 -23.46 4.50
C CYS A 130 18.81 -24.45 5.55
N GLN A 131 20.04 -24.94 5.37
CA GLN A 131 20.64 -25.92 6.29
C GLN A 131 21.46 -25.27 7.41
N ASP A 132 21.80 -23.98 7.29
CA ASP A 132 22.50 -23.18 8.29
C ASP A 132 22.31 -21.67 8.01
N CYS A 133 21.19 -21.09 8.46
CA CYS A 133 20.93 -19.65 8.27
C CYS A 133 20.32 -18.98 9.52
N PRO A 134 21.02 -19.00 10.68
CA PRO A 134 20.51 -18.45 11.93
C PRO A 134 20.12 -16.97 11.81
N ASP A 135 20.86 -16.19 11.02
CA ASP A 135 20.55 -14.77 10.80
C ASP A 135 19.22 -14.57 10.06
N LEU A 136 18.96 -15.36 9.01
CA LEU A 136 17.68 -15.30 8.29
C LEU A 136 16.54 -15.72 9.20
N VAL A 137 16.69 -16.84 9.92
CA VAL A 137 15.64 -17.33 10.84
C VAL A 137 15.34 -16.28 11.92
N LYS A 138 16.37 -15.64 12.47
CA LYS A 138 16.21 -14.55 13.44
C LYS A 138 15.46 -13.37 12.85
N GLN A 139 15.82 -12.94 11.63
CA GLN A 139 15.13 -11.85 10.94
C GLN A 139 13.67 -12.20 10.68
N LEU A 140 13.37 -13.38 10.12
CA LEU A 140 12.00 -13.83 9.88
C LEU A 140 11.19 -13.95 11.17
N THR A 141 11.79 -14.44 12.26
CA THR A 141 11.15 -14.55 13.58
C THR A 141 10.76 -13.17 14.10
N ALA A 142 11.67 -12.19 14.03
CA ALA A 142 11.37 -10.82 14.43
C ALA A 142 10.23 -10.19 13.61
N ILE A 143 10.05 -10.61 12.35
CA ILE A 143 8.89 -10.20 11.54
C ILE A 143 7.62 -10.90 12.02
N ALA A 144 7.66 -12.22 12.20
CA ALA A 144 6.51 -13.06 12.53
C ALA A 144 5.88 -12.66 13.87
N GLU A 145 6.69 -12.35 14.88
CA GLU A 145 6.25 -11.95 16.23
C GLU A 145 5.47 -10.62 16.27
N ARG A 146 5.41 -9.88 15.16
CA ARG A 146 4.62 -8.64 15.05
C ARG A 146 3.13 -8.90 14.79
N TYR A 147 2.73 -10.15 14.56
CA TYR A 147 1.41 -10.52 14.07
C TYR A 147 0.89 -11.83 14.71
N ASP A 148 -0.41 -11.90 14.98
CA ASP A 148 -1.00 -13.05 15.69
C ASP A 148 -1.34 -14.26 14.80
N HIS A 149 -1.49 -14.07 13.48
CA HIS A 149 -1.92 -15.11 12.52
C HIS A 149 -0.79 -15.51 11.55
N ILE A 150 0.41 -15.73 12.11
CA ILE A 150 1.59 -16.15 11.36
C ILE A 150 2.03 -17.54 11.78
N ILE A 151 2.44 -18.35 10.80
CA ILE A 151 3.29 -19.51 11.02
C ILE A 151 4.65 -19.22 10.40
N LEU A 152 5.73 -19.44 11.15
CA LEU A 152 7.09 -19.48 10.61
C LEU A 152 7.64 -20.89 10.77
N ALA A 153 7.99 -21.58 9.69
CA ALA A 153 8.47 -22.95 9.75
C ALA A 153 9.49 -23.27 8.66
N PRO A 154 10.44 -24.20 8.89
CA PRO A 154 11.26 -24.73 7.81
C PRO A 154 10.41 -25.54 6.82
N TYR A 155 10.85 -25.58 5.56
CA TYR A 155 10.17 -26.33 4.49
C TYR A 155 11.15 -27.10 3.63
N THR A 156 11.09 -28.42 3.70
CA THR A 156 11.96 -29.32 2.93
C THR A 156 11.58 -29.30 1.45
N GLY A 157 12.57 -29.10 0.57
CA GLY A 157 12.37 -29.15 -0.88
C GLY A 157 11.84 -27.86 -1.49
N LEU A 158 11.85 -26.74 -0.75
CA LEU A 158 11.51 -25.43 -1.31
C LEU A 158 12.47 -25.07 -2.44
N ASP A 159 11.92 -24.64 -3.58
CA ASP A 159 12.64 -24.25 -4.80
C ASP A 159 13.33 -22.88 -4.70
N ARG A 160 12.99 -22.08 -3.69
CA ARG A 160 13.61 -20.80 -3.33
C ARG A 160 13.93 -20.77 -1.84
N LYS A 161 14.72 -19.80 -1.39
CA LYS A 161 15.11 -19.71 0.03
C LYS A 161 13.94 -19.38 0.96
N ILE A 162 13.00 -18.55 0.52
CA ILE A 162 11.86 -18.05 1.28
C ILE A 162 10.59 -18.20 0.43
N ALA A 163 9.51 -18.64 1.05
CA ALA A 163 8.16 -18.61 0.49
C ALA A 163 7.16 -18.02 1.48
N LEU A 164 6.26 -17.21 0.96
CA LEU A 164 5.12 -16.65 1.68
C LEU A 164 3.86 -17.22 1.04
N THR A 165 2.98 -17.80 1.85
CA THR A 165 1.68 -18.29 1.39
C THR A 165 0.55 -17.66 2.20
N ALA A 166 -0.52 -17.33 1.47
CA ALA A 166 -1.84 -17.01 1.97
C ALA A 166 -2.86 -17.74 1.09
N TRP A 167 -4.15 -17.68 1.44
CA TRP A 167 -5.18 -18.36 0.64
C TRP A 167 -5.14 -17.93 -0.83
N GLY A 168 -4.87 -18.87 -1.74
CA GLY A 168 -4.74 -18.63 -3.19
C GLY A 168 -3.62 -17.68 -3.62
N ARG A 169 -2.62 -17.44 -2.76
CA ARG A 169 -1.56 -16.45 -2.95
C ARG A 169 -0.22 -17.02 -2.55
N ILE A 170 0.77 -16.90 -3.43
CA ILE A 170 2.12 -17.38 -3.17
C ILE A 170 3.16 -16.40 -3.67
N GLU A 171 4.22 -16.25 -2.89
CA GLU A 171 5.38 -15.48 -3.26
C GLU A 171 6.66 -16.20 -2.86
N LYS A 172 7.64 -16.28 -3.76
CA LYS A 172 8.90 -16.97 -3.48
C LYS A 172 10.09 -16.15 -3.94
N PHE A 173 11.16 -16.15 -3.15
CA PHE A 173 12.37 -15.37 -3.42
C PHE A 173 13.56 -15.89 -2.60
N ASP A 174 14.77 -15.51 -2.99
CA ASP A 174 16.00 -16.03 -2.36
C ASP A 174 16.60 -15.09 -1.31
N GLU A 175 16.39 -13.79 -1.46
CA GLU A 175 17.01 -12.78 -0.61
C GLU A 175 16.02 -12.25 0.41
N PHE A 176 16.47 -12.06 1.65
CA PHE A 176 15.65 -11.45 2.68
C PHE A 176 15.29 -10.01 2.28
N ASP A 177 14.00 -9.73 2.25
CA ASP A 177 13.47 -8.40 1.99
C ASP A 177 12.29 -8.15 2.95
N GLU A 178 12.55 -7.40 4.02
CA GLU A 178 11.54 -7.09 5.02
C GLU A 178 10.35 -6.31 4.43
N VAL A 179 10.61 -5.38 3.51
CA VAL A 179 9.55 -4.55 2.92
C VAL A 179 8.60 -5.43 2.14
N ARG A 180 9.15 -6.35 1.34
CA ARG A 180 8.38 -7.33 0.57
C ARG A 180 7.57 -8.27 1.46
N ILE A 181 8.18 -8.85 2.50
CA ILE A 181 7.50 -9.74 3.45
C ILE A 181 6.36 -9.02 4.16
N VAL A 182 6.61 -7.82 4.70
CA VAL A 182 5.59 -7.03 5.40
C VAL A 182 4.46 -6.62 4.45
N LYS A 183 4.76 -6.29 3.19
CA LYS A 183 3.76 -5.96 2.18
C LYS A 183 2.85 -7.16 1.92
N PHE A 184 3.41 -8.36 1.75
CA PHE A 184 2.64 -9.59 1.58
C PHE A 184 1.76 -9.88 2.80
N ILE A 185 2.33 -9.81 4.02
CA ILE A 185 1.57 -10.07 5.26
C ILE A 185 0.39 -9.11 5.37
N LYS A 186 0.63 -7.81 5.24
CA LYS A 186 -0.44 -6.79 5.36
C LYS A 186 -1.53 -6.92 4.30
N ALA A 187 -1.20 -7.44 3.13
CA ALA A 187 -2.16 -7.61 2.04
C ALA A 187 -3.11 -8.80 2.26
N HIS A 188 -2.75 -9.79 3.09
CA HIS A 188 -3.47 -11.05 3.16
C HIS A 188 -3.86 -11.52 4.57
N ILE A 189 -3.20 -11.01 5.62
CA ILE A 189 -3.51 -11.43 6.99
C ILE A 189 -4.93 -10.99 7.39
N GLY A 190 -5.67 -11.88 8.04
CA GLY A 190 -7.03 -11.64 8.53
C GLY A 190 -8.13 -11.70 7.45
N VAL A 191 -7.80 -12.10 6.21
CA VAL A 191 -8.80 -12.36 5.17
C VAL A 191 -9.31 -13.79 5.32
N ASP A 192 -10.44 -13.94 6.02
CA ASP A 192 -11.08 -15.25 6.28
C ASP A 192 -11.88 -15.75 5.06
N HIS A 193 -11.75 -17.04 4.74
CA HIS A 193 -12.36 -17.68 3.56
C HIS A 193 -13.39 -18.77 3.91
N HIS A 194 -13.76 -18.97 5.18
CA HIS A 194 -14.82 -19.92 5.60
C HIS A 194 -16.21 -19.66 4.97
N GLY A 195 -16.41 -18.48 4.37
CA GLY A 195 -17.67 -18.03 3.78
C GLY A 195 -17.83 -18.23 2.28
N GLU A 196 -16.75 -18.50 1.52
CA GLU A 196 -16.80 -18.46 0.04
C GLU A 196 -17.30 -19.76 -0.61
N GLY A 197 -17.61 -20.78 0.18
CA GLY A 197 -18.06 -22.11 -0.27
C GLY A 197 -19.51 -22.48 0.06
N ARG A 198 -20.38 -21.53 0.42
CA ARG A 198 -21.83 -21.78 0.64
C ARG A 198 -22.69 -21.48 -0.58
#